data_AF-A0AAP0LGH3-F1
#
_entry.id   AF-A0AAP0LGH3-F1
#
_cell.length_a   1.000
_cell.length_b   1.000
_cell.length_c   1.000
_cell.angle_alpha   90.00
_cell.angle_beta   90.00
_cell.angle_gamma   90.00
#
_symmetry.space_group_name_H-M   'P 1'
#
loop_
_entity.id
_entity.type
_entity.pdbx_description
1 polymer ?
#
loop_
_entity_poly.entity_id
_entity_poly.type
_entity_poly.pdbx_seq_one_letter_code
_entity_poly.pdbx_strand_id
1 'polypeptide(L)'
;MMKLTRFVLSRCPTKSHTRPLSLFSTYSSNAYGSSSSSVLYVDYTIFKGKAALSISPILPTFAKTSSGALIVDKKGAILLKFYPAIGERKYDYEKKQCFALSATELGSLIGLAPAKSCEFFHDPSMKTSNAGQVRKSLSVSPLSEDGYFFTLTVVNSLLKTNERFTVPVTKAEFTVMQTSFSFMLPYIMGWHQLSSQSPGSNLAKHSEVSLSPNLEWNR
;
A
#
# COMPACT_ATOMS: atom_id res chain seq x y z
N MET A 1 -2.36 34.59 -11.85
CA MET A 1 -1.85 34.96 -10.50
C MET A 1 -2.40 33.94 -9.50
N MET A 2 -1.64 32.88 -9.20
CA MET A 2 -2.10 31.76 -8.36
C MET A 2 -1.85 32.09 -6.88
N LYS A 3 -2.93 32.17 -6.09
CA LYS A 3 -2.84 32.27 -4.63
C LYS A 3 -2.55 30.89 -4.05
N LEU A 4 -1.29 30.67 -3.66
CA LEU A 4 -0.87 29.52 -2.86
C LEU A 4 -1.44 29.69 -1.45
N THR A 5 -2.53 28.98 -1.14
CA THR A 5 -3.14 29.03 0.20
C THR A 5 -2.57 27.88 1.03
N ARG A 6 -1.88 28.21 2.12
CA ARG A 6 -1.32 27.26 3.10
C ARG A 6 -2.39 26.25 3.53
N PHE A 7 -2.11 24.97 3.33
CA PHE A 7 -2.83 23.90 4.03
C PHE A 7 -2.29 23.82 5.47
N VAL A 8 -3.14 24.13 6.44
CA VAL A 8 -2.86 23.83 7.86
C VAL A 8 -3.41 22.43 8.13
N LEU A 9 -2.52 21.48 8.40
CA LEU A 9 -2.89 20.15 8.90
C LEU A 9 -3.39 20.28 10.33
N SER A 10 -4.70 20.17 10.56
CA SER A 10 -5.25 20.06 11.91
C SER A 10 -5.01 18.64 12.44
N ARG A 11 -4.20 18.52 13.50
CA ARG A 11 -4.03 17.25 14.24
C ARG A 11 -5.32 16.93 15.00
N CYS A 12 -5.78 15.69 14.89
CA CYS A 12 -6.84 15.14 15.73
C CYS A 12 -6.21 14.50 16.99
N PRO A 13 -6.75 14.68 18.20
CA PRO A 13 -6.22 14.04 19.41
C PRO A 13 -6.89 12.67 19.63
N THR A 14 -6.12 11.58 19.60
CA THR A 14 -6.61 10.25 20.00
C THR A 14 -6.05 9.86 21.37
N LYS A 15 -6.97 9.53 22.28
CA LYS A 15 -6.69 8.96 23.61
C LYS A 15 -6.20 7.51 23.46
N SER A 16 -5.25 7.13 24.29
CA SER A 16 -4.56 5.84 24.32
C SER A 16 -5.41 4.73 24.94
N HIS A 17 -5.47 3.58 24.27
CA HIS A 17 -5.63 2.27 24.91
C HIS A 17 -4.65 1.27 24.30
N THR A 18 -3.85 0.68 25.17
CA THR A 18 -2.70 -0.19 24.92
C THR A 18 -3.12 -1.64 24.70
N ARG A 19 -2.58 -2.28 23.64
CA ARG A 19 -2.26 -3.72 23.58
C ARG A 19 -1.02 -3.91 22.70
N PRO A 20 -0.02 -4.72 23.11
CA PRO A 20 1.23 -4.83 22.38
C PRO A 20 1.10 -5.86 21.24
N LEU A 21 1.30 -5.42 20.01
CA LEU A 21 1.66 -6.29 18.90
C LEU A 21 3.08 -5.92 18.50
N SER A 22 3.99 -6.88 18.59
CA SER A 22 5.39 -6.76 18.18
C SER A 22 5.47 -6.37 16.71
N LEU A 23 5.92 -5.13 16.44
CA LEU A 23 6.18 -4.61 15.10
C LEU A 23 7.67 -4.27 15.02
N PHE A 24 8.41 -4.94 14.12
CA PHE A 24 9.80 -4.59 13.87
C PHE A 24 9.93 -3.49 12.81
N SER A 25 10.87 -2.59 13.12
CA SER A 25 11.20 -1.31 12.53
C SER A 25 11.90 -1.42 11.16
N THR A 26 11.74 -0.39 10.32
CA THR A 26 12.65 -0.11 9.21
C THR A 26 13.20 1.30 9.39
N TYR A 27 14.49 1.44 9.69
CA TYR A 27 15.22 2.65 9.35
C TYR A 27 16.71 2.32 9.18
N SER A 28 17.20 2.44 7.95
CA SER A 28 18.63 2.58 7.72
C SER A 28 18.94 4.07 7.87
N SER A 29 19.45 4.47 9.02
CA SER A 29 20.11 5.76 9.20
C SER A 29 21.40 5.57 9.97
N ASN A 30 22.50 5.88 9.31
CA ASN A 30 23.65 6.39 10.02
C ASN A 30 23.27 7.72 10.69
N ALA A 31 23.64 7.84 11.96
CA ALA A 31 23.65 9.03 12.83
C ALA A 31 22.28 9.63 13.23
N TYR A 32 21.75 9.19 14.37
CA TYR A 32 21.76 9.94 15.63
C TYR A 32 21.09 9.06 16.70
N GLY A 33 21.77 8.81 17.81
CA GLY A 33 21.29 7.94 18.88
C GLY A 33 20.04 8.49 19.57
N SER A 34 18.97 7.69 19.58
CA SER A 34 17.99 7.60 20.66
C SER A 34 17.04 6.43 20.38
N SER A 35 16.94 5.53 21.35
CA SER A 35 16.23 4.25 21.29
C SER A 35 14.71 4.39 21.41
N SER A 36 14.07 4.96 20.40
CA SER A 36 12.61 4.83 20.23
C SER A 36 12.31 4.72 18.74
N SER A 37 11.86 3.54 18.30
CA SER A 37 11.37 3.33 16.94
C SER A 37 10.11 4.18 16.74
N SER A 38 10.28 5.39 16.20
CA SER A 38 9.17 6.28 15.88
C SER A 38 8.34 5.65 14.76
N VAL A 39 7.03 5.55 14.96
CA VAL A 39 6.12 5.10 13.90
C VAL A 39 5.93 6.26 12.93
N LEU A 40 6.44 6.10 11.71
CA LEU A 40 6.30 7.07 10.65
C LEU A 40 5.02 6.78 9.86
N TYR A 41 4.09 7.75 9.85
CA TYR A 41 2.90 7.72 9.01
C TYR A 41 3.12 8.66 7.83
N VAL A 42 3.33 8.10 6.64
CA VAL A 42 3.59 8.85 5.40
C VAL A 42 2.59 8.44 4.33
N ASP A 43 1.53 9.23 4.22
CA ASP A 43 0.43 8.99 3.30
C ASP A 43 0.46 10.03 2.18
N TYR A 44 0.29 9.59 0.93
CA TYR A 44 -0.06 10.48 -0.18
C TYR A 44 -1.58 10.55 -0.30
N THR A 45 -2.17 11.74 -0.21
CA THR A 45 -3.64 11.89 -0.19
C THR A 45 -4.13 12.89 -1.24
N ILE A 46 -5.13 12.47 -2.01
CA ILE A 46 -5.83 13.25 -3.03
C ILE A 46 -7.21 13.62 -2.49
N PHE A 47 -7.51 14.92 -2.43
CA PHE A 47 -8.78 15.44 -1.92
C PHE A 47 -9.64 15.97 -3.09
N LYS A 48 -10.86 15.43 -3.27
CA LYS A 48 -11.81 15.85 -4.32
C LYS A 48 -13.19 16.14 -3.73
N GLY A 49 -14.09 16.70 -4.53
CA GLY A 49 -15.37 17.22 -4.05
C GLY A 49 -16.28 16.20 -3.35
N LYS A 50 -16.27 14.92 -3.77
CA LYS A 50 -17.14 13.88 -3.22
C LYS A 50 -16.44 12.87 -2.30
N ALA A 51 -15.13 12.71 -2.46
CA ALA A 51 -14.34 11.78 -1.67
C ALA A 51 -12.86 12.15 -1.69
N ALA A 52 -12.11 11.63 -0.73
CA ALA A 52 -10.65 11.64 -0.71
C ALA A 52 -10.10 10.21 -0.87
N LEU A 53 -8.93 10.11 -1.48
CA LEU A 53 -8.15 8.87 -1.63
C LEU A 53 -6.80 9.04 -0.95
N SER A 54 -6.54 8.26 0.10
CA SER A 54 -5.23 8.19 0.76
C SER A 54 -4.54 6.88 0.42
N ILE A 55 -3.22 6.94 0.23
CA ILE A 55 -2.37 5.87 -0.26
C ILE A 55 -1.23 5.70 0.74
N SER A 56 -1.08 4.51 1.30
CA SER A 56 -0.06 4.23 2.31
C SER A 56 0.55 2.84 2.11
N PRO A 57 1.90 2.69 2.10
CA PRO A 57 2.53 1.39 2.00
C PRO A 57 2.39 0.56 3.28
N ILE A 58 2.27 -0.75 3.13
CA ILE A 58 2.35 -1.76 4.18
C ILE A 58 3.56 -2.63 3.84
N LEU A 59 4.59 -2.61 4.68
CA LEU A 59 5.79 -3.41 4.50
C LEU A 59 5.52 -4.90 4.79
N PRO A 60 6.26 -5.83 4.16
CA PRO A 60 6.16 -7.24 4.47
C PRO A 60 6.65 -7.52 5.90
N THR A 61 6.16 -8.61 6.47
CA THR A 61 6.70 -9.17 7.72
C THR A 61 7.61 -10.34 7.43
N PHE A 62 8.53 -10.62 8.35
CA PHE A 62 9.49 -11.71 8.23
C PHE A 62 9.39 -12.65 9.43
N ALA A 63 9.53 -13.95 9.18
CA ALA A 63 9.67 -14.98 10.19
C ALA A 63 11.10 -15.52 10.19
N LYS A 64 11.59 -15.91 11.37
CA LYS A 64 12.90 -16.54 11.51
C LYS A 64 12.77 -18.05 11.36
N THR A 65 13.59 -18.65 10.51
CA THR A 65 13.66 -20.09 10.30
C THR A 65 14.47 -20.78 11.41
N SER A 66 14.41 -22.12 11.48
CA SER A 66 15.24 -22.92 12.39
C SER A 66 16.75 -22.72 12.17
N SER A 67 17.17 -22.44 10.94
CA SER A 67 18.56 -22.10 10.59
C SER A 67 18.95 -20.65 10.95
N GLY A 68 18.00 -19.85 11.45
CA GLY A 68 18.21 -18.45 11.80
C GLY A 68 18.08 -17.46 10.64
N ALA A 69 17.79 -17.92 9.42
CA ALA A 69 17.50 -17.07 8.27
C ALA A 69 16.14 -16.38 8.42
N LEU A 70 15.96 -15.24 7.74
CA LEU A 70 14.68 -14.55 7.66
C LEU A 70 13.99 -14.88 6.34
N ILE A 71 12.73 -15.27 6.41
CA ILE A 71 11.85 -15.51 5.26
C ILE A 71 10.64 -14.57 5.34
N VAL A 72 10.14 -14.11 4.19
CA VAL A 72 8.90 -13.33 4.14
C VAL A 72 7.74 -14.19 4.65
N ASP A 73 7.07 -13.72 5.71
CA ASP A 73 5.90 -14.37 6.32
C ASP A 73 4.60 -13.82 5.73
N LYS A 74 4.44 -12.49 5.74
CA LYS A 74 3.33 -11.79 5.08
C LYS A 74 3.87 -10.83 4.05
N LYS A 75 3.30 -10.90 2.85
CA LYS A 75 3.63 -9.96 1.76
C LYS A 75 3.17 -8.55 2.14
N GLY A 76 3.94 -7.56 1.72
CA GLY A 76 3.52 -6.17 1.79
C GLY A 76 2.42 -5.85 0.78
N ALA A 77 1.84 -4.65 0.89
CA ALA A 77 0.78 -4.16 0.03
C ALA A 77 0.79 -2.62 -0.04
N ILE A 78 0.09 -2.05 -1.01
CA ILE A 78 -0.29 -0.62 -0.97
C ILE A 78 -1.74 -0.53 -0.51
N LEU A 79 -1.99 0.14 0.61
CA LEU A 79 -3.33 0.35 1.14
C LEU A 79 -3.94 1.63 0.56
N LEU A 80 -5.05 1.48 -0.14
CA LEU A 80 -5.91 2.58 -0.56
C LEU A 80 -7.03 2.77 0.46
N LYS A 81 -7.24 4.01 0.89
CA LYS A 81 -8.30 4.41 1.85
C LYS A 81 -9.16 5.49 1.21
N PHE A 82 -10.44 5.19 1.04
CA PHE A 82 -11.43 6.12 0.49
C PHE A 82 -12.24 6.73 1.63
N TYR A 83 -12.42 8.04 1.61
CA TYR A 83 -13.15 8.80 2.63
C TYR A 83 -14.28 9.60 1.96
N PRO A 84 -15.54 9.50 2.40
CA PRO A 84 -16.61 10.30 1.82
C PRO A 84 -16.51 11.75 2.28
N ALA A 85 -16.86 12.69 1.40
CA ALA A 85 -16.99 14.09 1.78
C ALA A 85 -18.23 14.32 2.65
N ILE A 86 -18.10 15.16 3.68
CA ILE A 86 -19.19 15.57 4.59
C ILE A 86 -19.42 17.09 4.57
N GLY A 87 -18.79 17.78 3.63
CA GLY A 87 -18.87 19.21 3.46
C GLY A 87 -17.71 19.72 2.60
N GLU A 88 -17.69 21.01 2.34
CA GLU A 88 -16.60 21.62 1.57
C GLU A 88 -15.26 21.37 2.28
N ARG A 89 -14.39 20.60 1.61
CA ARG A 89 -13.05 20.25 2.08
C ARG A 89 -13.04 19.53 3.45
N LYS A 90 -14.13 18.84 3.79
CA LYS A 90 -14.27 18.02 5.00
C LYS A 90 -14.62 16.58 4.61
N TYR A 91 -13.98 15.62 5.25
CA TYR A 91 -14.12 14.20 4.96
C TYR A 91 -14.33 13.41 6.25
N ASP A 92 -15.15 12.36 6.18
CA ASP A 92 -15.42 11.46 7.31
C ASP A 92 -14.35 10.38 7.40
N TYR A 93 -13.46 10.50 8.38
CA TYR A 93 -12.35 9.55 8.60
C TYR A 93 -12.80 8.22 9.24
N GLU A 94 -13.98 8.21 9.84
CA GLU A 94 -14.56 7.02 10.48
C GLU A 94 -15.28 6.14 9.45
N LYS A 95 -15.95 6.74 8.46
CA LYS A 95 -16.61 6.03 7.36
C LYS A 95 -15.68 5.70 6.19
N LYS A 96 -14.42 5.42 6.47
CA LYS A 96 -13.45 5.04 5.43
C LYS A 96 -13.69 3.62 4.93
N GLN A 97 -13.46 3.40 3.63
CA GLN A 97 -13.34 2.06 3.05
C GLN A 97 -11.94 1.81 2.53
N CYS A 98 -11.42 0.61 2.78
CA CYS A 98 -10.06 0.23 2.40
C CYS A 98 -10.03 -0.82 1.30
N PHE A 99 -9.01 -0.76 0.44
CA PHE A 99 -8.67 -1.75 -0.58
C PHE A 99 -7.14 -1.92 -0.61
N ALA A 100 -6.63 -3.13 -0.44
CA ALA A 100 -5.18 -3.38 -0.39
C ALA A 100 -4.71 -3.92 -1.74
N LEU A 101 -3.78 -3.23 -2.39
CA LEU A 101 -3.18 -3.72 -3.64
C LEU A 101 -1.98 -4.62 -3.32
N SER A 102 -2.03 -5.84 -3.80
CA SER A 102 -0.87 -6.73 -3.87
C SER A 102 0.18 -6.19 -4.85
N ALA A 103 1.40 -6.75 -4.80
CA ALA A 103 2.47 -6.40 -5.74
C ALA A 103 2.05 -6.59 -7.21
N THR A 104 1.26 -7.63 -7.51
CA THR A 104 0.77 -7.90 -8.86
C THR A 104 -0.25 -6.87 -9.34
N GLU A 105 -1.23 -6.53 -8.50
CA GLU A 105 -2.25 -5.51 -8.82
C GLU A 105 -1.61 -4.12 -8.93
N LEU A 106 -0.58 -3.85 -8.11
CA LEU A 106 0.23 -2.65 -8.22
C LEU A 106 0.96 -2.59 -9.58
N GLY A 107 1.48 -3.72 -10.06
CA GLY A 107 2.06 -3.86 -11.39
C GLY A 107 1.10 -3.48 -12.51
N SER A 108 -0.19 -3.86 -12.40
CA SER A 108 -1.22 -3.44 -13.35
C SER A 108 -1.43 -1.93 -13.38
N LEU A 109 -1.35 -1.24 -12.25
CA LEU A 109 -1.44 0.23 -12.20
C LEU A 109 -0.18 0.93 -12.71
N ILE A 110 0.99 0.39 -12.41
CA ILE A 110 2.27 0.90 -12.93
C ILE A 110 2.27 0.82 -14.46
N GLY A 111 1.89 -0.33 -15.02
CA GLY A 111 1.85 -0.58 -16.46
C GLY A 111 0.57 -0.15 -17.17
N LEU A 112 -0.33 0.61 -16.51
CA LEU A 112 -1.60 1.00 -17.10
C LEU A 112 -1.39 1.94 -18.28
N ALA A 113 -1.64 1.45 -19.49
CA ALA A 113 -1.51 2.24 -20.71
C ALA A 113 -2.59 3.34 -20.81
N PRO A 114 -2.31 4.45 -21.51
CA PRO A 114 -3.30 5.52 -21.72
C PRO A 114 -4.62 5.00 -22.26
N ALA A 115 -5.73 5.58 -21.76
CA ALA A 115 -7.09 5.20 -22.12
C ALA A 115 -7.47 3.71 -21.87
N LYS A 116 -6.66 2.94 -21.12
CA LYS A 116 -7.02 1.59 -20.67
C LYS A 116 -7.61 1.60 -19.27
N SER A 117 -8.28 0.53 -18.91
CA SER A 117 -8.85 0.31 -17.59
C SER A 117 -8.29 -0.97 -16.96
N CYS A 118 -8.38 -1.07 -15.64
CA CYS A 118 -8.18 -2.31 -14.90
C CYS A 118 -9.19 -2.41 -13.76
N GLU A 119 -9.51 -3.64 -13.36
CA GLU A 119 -10.44 -3.91 -12.28
C GLU A 119 -9.92 -5.03 -11.37
N PHE A 120 -10.14 -4.87 -10.06
CA PHE A 120 -9.67 -5.79 -9.04
C PHE A 120 -10.83 -6.18 -8.12
N PHE A 121 -10.90 -7.44 -7.71
CA PHE A 121 -11.99 -7.98 -6.90
C PHE A 121 -11.46 -8.68 -5.65
N HIS A 122 -11.88 -8.21 -4.49
CA HIS A 122 -11.48 -8.75 -3.20
C HIS A 122 -12.70 -9.25 -2.43
N ASP A 123 -12.56 -10.43 -1.85
CA ASP A 123 -13.42 -10.93 -0.78
C ASP A 123 -12.57 -11.01 0.51
N PRO A 124 -12.76 -10.07 1.47
CA PRO A 124 -11.97 -10.05 2.70
C PRO A 124 -12.12 -11.31 3.56
N SER A 125 -13.19 -12.07 3.35
CA SER A 125 -13.52 -13.30 4.08
C SER A 125 -13.29 -14.56 3.24
N MET A 126 -12.59 -14.45 2.11
CA MET A 126 -12.29 -15.59 1.26
C MET A 126 -11.59 -16.69 2.06
N LYS A 127 -11.98 -17.95 1.82
CA LYS A 127 -11.49 -19.15 2.55
C LYS A 127 -11.93 -19.22 4.03
N THR A 128 -12.90 -18.41 4.43
CA THR A 128 -13.59 -18.54 5.74
C THR A 128 -15.06 -18.89 5.52
N SER A 129 -15.79 -19.17 6.59
CA SER A 129 -17.24 -19.40 6.54
C SER A 129 -18.04 -18.20 6.04
N ASN A 130 -17.47 -17.00 6.07
CA ASN A 130 -18.12 -15.75 5.66
C ASN A 130 -17.78 -15.35 4.22
N ALA A 131 -17.20 -16.25 3.42
CA ALA A 131 -16.89 -15.98 2.02
C ALA A 131 -18.14 -15.56 1.23
N GLY A 132 -17.96 -14.61 0.31
CA GLY A 132 -19.01 -14.04 -0.54
C GLY A 132 -19.89 -13.00 0.15
N GLN A 133 -19.83 -12.85 1.48
CA GLN A 133 -20.68 -11.94 2.23
C GLN A 133 -20.28 -10.46 2.08
N VAL A 134 -18.99 -10.20 1.86
CA VAL A 134 -18.46 -8.87 1.57
C VAL A 134 -17.64 -8.93 0.30
N ARG A 135 -18.00 -8.11 -0.69
CA ARG A 135 -17.30 -8.04 -1.98
C ARG A 135 -16.86 -6.61 -2.22
N LYS A 136 -15.58 -6.44 -2.55
CA LYS A 136 -14.99 -5.15 -2.90
C LYS A 136 -14.53 -5.20 -4.34
N SER A 137 -14.96 -4.25 -5.16
CA SER A 137 -14.41 -4.05 -6.49
C SER A 137 -13.77 -2.67 -6.60
N LEU A 138 -12.53 -2.63 -7.10
CA LEU A 138 -11.83 -1.41 -7.43
C LEU A 138 -11.68 -1.33 -8.95
N SER A 139 -12.36 -0.38 -9.56
CA SER A 139 -12.25 -0.07 -10.98
C SER A 139 -11.40 1.19 -11.16
N VAL A 140 -10.41 1.12 -12.05
CA VAL A 140 -9.65 2.27 -12.54
C VAL A 140 -9.95 2.44 -14.02
N SER A 141 -10.62 3.53 -14.36
CA SER A 141 -11.10 3.78 -15.73
C SER A 141 -10.70 5.18 -16.20
N PRO A 142 -10.47 5.41 -17.50
CA PRO A 142 -10.06 6.73 -18.01
C PRO A 142 -11.03 7.86 -17.65
N LEU A 143 -10.48 9.04 -17.35
CA LEU A 143 -11.16 10.32 -17.16
C LEU A 143 -10.69 11.25 -18.28
N SER A 144 -11.51 11.43 -19.33
CA SER A 144 -11.16 12.21 -20.52
C SER A 144 -9.74 11.85 -21.04
N GLU A 145 -9.08 12.72 -21.80
CA GLU A 145 -7.84 12.39 -22.53
C GLU A 145 -6.68 11.84 -21.66
N ASP A 146 -6.62 12.10 -20.34
CA ASP A 146 -5.35 11.94 -19.61
C ASP A 146 -5.44 11.61 -18.09
N GLY A 147 -6.65 11.54 -17.49
CA GLY A 147 -6.84 11.21 -16.08
C GLY A 147 -7.44 9.82 -15.86
N TYR A 148 -7.73 9.47 -14.61
CA TYR A 148 -8.47 8.26 -14.25
C TYR A 148 -9.51 8.50 -13.17
N PHE A 149 -10.62 7.79 -13.22
CA PHE A 149 -11.50 7.58 -12.08
C PHE A 149 -11.08 6.34 -11.31
N PHE A 150 -10.82 6.51 -10.02
CA PHE A 150 -10.69 5.41 -9.08
C PHE A 150 -12.04 5.21 -8.40
N THR A 151 -12.70 4.09 -8.67
CA THR A 151 -14.01 3.76 -8.12
C THR A 151 -13.94 2.51 -7.27
N LEU A 152 -14.15 2.66 -5.96
CA LEU A 152 -14.31 1.55 -5.03
C LEU A 152 -15.80 1.30 -4.77
N THR A 153 -16.26 0.08 -5.01
CA THR A 153 -17.59 -0.40 -4.63
C THR A 153 -17.44 -1.47 -3.55
N VAL A 154 -18.18 -1.33 -2.45
CA VAL A 154 -18.21 -2.28 -1.34
C VAL A 154 -19.65 -2.74 -1.14
N VAL A 155 -19.90 -3.99 -1.47
CA VAL A 155 -21.18 -4.65 -1.22
C VAL A 155 -21.03 -5.52 0.02
N ASN A 156 -21.84 -5.26 1.04
CA ASN A 156 -21.88 -6.04 2.27
C ASN A 156 -23.29 -6.61 2.44
N SER A 157 -23.45 -7.92 2.18
CA SER A 157 -24.73 -8.60 2.26
C SER A 157 -25.23 -8.78 3.70
N LEU A 158 -24.33 -8.85 4.69
CA LEU A 158 -24.69 -8.99 6.10
C LEU A 158 -25.34 -7.71 6.64
N LEU A 159 -24.77 -6.55 6.30
CA LEU A 159 -25.27 -5.25 6.71
C LEU A 159 -26.26 -4.64 5.71
N LYS A 160 -26.51 -5.33 4.59
CA LYS A 160 -27.33 -4.84 3.46
C LYS A 160 -26.89 -3.46 2.97
N THR A 161 -25.58 -3.20 2.94
CA THR A 161 -25.02 -1.94 2.46
C THR A 161 -24.38 -2.09 1.08
N ASN A 162 -24.47 -1.02 0.29
CA ASN A 162 -23.80 -0.88 -0.98
C ASN A 162 -23.19 0.52 -1.04
N GLU A 163 -21.89 0.60 -0.77
CA GLU A 163 -21.16 1.85 -0.71
C GLU A 163 -20.31 2.02 -1.97
N ARG A 164 -20.31 3.22 -2.53
CA ARG A 164 -19.53 3.56 -3.73
C ARG A 164 -18.79 4.87 -3.55
N PHE A 165 -17.49 4.83 -3.78
CA PHE A 165 -16.60 5.99 -3.70
C PHE A 165 -15.96 6.19 -5.06
N THR A 166 -16.03 7.40 -5.61
CA THR A 166 -15.39 7.75 -6.88
C THR A 166 -14.52 8.98 -6.69
N VAL A 167 -13.23 8.84 -6.99
CA VAL A 167 -12.23 9.90 -6.91
C VAL A 167 -11.65 10.14 -8.31
N PRO A 168 -11.86 11.32 -8.92
CA PRO A 168 -11.14 11.68 -10.14
C PRO A 168 -9.67 12.01 -9.81
N VAL A 169 -8.76 11.30 -10.45
CA VAL A 169 -7.31 11.43 -10.37
C VAL A 169 -6.81 12.02 -11.68
N THR A 170 -6.18 13.19 -11.61
CA THR A 170 -5.59 13.87 -12.77
C THR A 170 -4.34 13.15 -13.26
N LYS A 171 -3.90 13.46 -14.48
CA LYS A 171 -2.63 12.98 -15.04
C LYS A 171 -1.47 13.15 -14.07
N ALA A 172 -1.31 14.37 -13.52
CA ALA A 172 -0.22 14.69 -12.61
C ALA A 172 -0.28 13.88 -11.31
N GLU A 173 -1.47 13.75 -10.70
CA GLU A 173 -1.66 12.92 -9.51
C GLU A 173 -1.35 11.44 -9.80
N PHE A 174 -1.79 10.94 -10.96
CA PHE A 174 -1.53 9.56 -11.37
C PHE A 174 -0.05 9.29 -11.66
N THR A 175 0.67 10.25 -12.26
CA THR A 175 2.12 10.16 -12.46
C THR A 175 2.87 10.07 -11.13
N VAL A 176 2.47 10.83 -10.11
CA VAL A 176 3.03 10.72 -8.74
C VAL A 176 2.77 9.33 -8.17
N MET A 177 1.56 8.80 -8.36
CA MET A 177 1.22 7.44 -7.93
C MET A 177 2.10 6.40 -8.63
N GLN A 178 2.17 6.38 -9.96
CA GLN A 178 2.99 5.41 -10.71
C GLN A 178 4.47 5.46 -10.31
N THR A 179 5.02 6.65 -10.13
CA THR A 179 6.41 6.83 -9.68
C THR A 179 6.62 6.27 -8.27
N SER A 180 5.72 6.60 -7.34
CA SER A 180 5.77 6.13 -5.95
C SER A 180 5.58 4.61 -5.87
N PHE A 181 4.68 4.05 -6.68
CA PHE A 181 4.40 2.63 -6.75
C PHE A 181 5.59 1.84 -7.30
N SER A 182 6.23 2.35 -8.35
CA SER A 182 7.43 1.75 -8.92
C SER A 182 8.58 1.73 -7.89
N PHE A 183 8.74 2.83 -7.15
CA PHE A 183 9.72 2.91 -6.06
C PHE A 183 9.38 1.95 -4.91
N MET A 184 8.11 1.82 -4.53
CA MET A 184 7.67 0.99 -3.40
C MET A 184 7.55 -0.50 -3.70
N LEU A 185 7.45 -0.90 -4.97
CA LEU A 185 7.31 -2.30 -5.38
C LEU A 185 8.39 -3.23 -4.77
N PRO A 186 9.70 -2.95 -4.88
CA PRO A 186 10.72 -3.79 -4.23
C PRO A 186 10.64 -3.77 -2.70
N TYR A 187 10.12 -2.70 -2.09
CA TYR A 187 9.96 -2.62 -0.63
C TYR A 187 8.85 -3.53 -0.14
N ILE A 188 7.68 -3.50 -0.79
CA ILE A 188 6.54 -4.37 -0.43
C ILE A 188 6.83 -5.86 -0.72
N MET A 189 7.75 -6.15 -1.64
CA MET A 189 8.28 -7.49 -1.91
C MET A 189 9.38 -7.94 -0.93
N GLY A 190 9.92 -7.02 -0.12
CA GLY A 190 11.00 -7.30 0.84
C GLY A 190 12.41 -7.30 0.22
N TRP A 191 12.55 -7.00 -1.06
CA TRP A 191 13.84 -7.04 -1.77
C TRP A 191 14.82 -5.95 -1.31
N HIS A 192 14.32 -4.85 -0.76
CA HIS A 192 15.14 -3.82 -0.13
C HIS A 192 16.03 -4.33 1.02
N GLN A 193 15.67 -5.46 1.64
CA GLN A 193 16.50 -6.09 2.68
C GLN A 193 17.76 -6.73 2.07
N LEU A 194 17.74 -7.14 0.80
CA LEU A 194 18.91 -7.67 0.11
C LEU A 194 19.93 -6.56 -0.17
N SER A 195 19.48 -5.36 -0.55
CA SER A 195 20.35 -4.21 -0.81
C SER A 195 20.92 -3.57 0.46
N SER A 196 20.32 -3.87 1.62
CA SER A 196 20.74 -3.31 2.92
C SER A 196 21.75 -4.19 3.66
N GLN A 197 22.12 -5.35 3.10
CA GLN A 197 23.13 -6.22 3.69
C GLN A 197 24.51 -5.59 3.52
N SER A 198 25.19 -5.32 4.63
CA SER A 198 26.57 -4.85 4.60
C SER A 198 27.50 -5.92 4.02
N PRO A 199 28.49 -5.54 3.19
CA PRO A 199 29.55 -6.45 2.77
C PRO A 199 30.40 -6.82 3.99
N GLY A 200 30.02 -7.88 4.71
CA GLY A 200 30.72 -8.30 5.93
C GLY A 200 29.83 -8.90 7.03
N SER A 201 28.50 -8.92 6.87
CA SER A 201 27.67 -9.77 7.74
C SER A 201 27.96 -11.24 7.41
N ASN A 202 28.43 -12.00 8.41
CA ASN A 202 28.71 -13.43 8.34
C ASN A 202 27.41 -14.24 8.17
N LEU A 203 26.71 -14.07 7.05
CA LEU A 203 25.85 -15.12 6.54
C LEU A 203 26.76 -16.22 6.03
N ALA A 204 26.46 -17.47 6.42
CA ALA A 204 27.08 -18.68 5.90
C ALA A 204 27.45 -18.46 4.44
N LYS A 205 28.72 -18.71 4.08
CA LYS A 205 29.20 -18.73 2.70
C LYS A 205 28.08 -19.33 1.84
N HIS A 206 27.28 -18.49 1.21
CA HIS A 206 26.57 -18.92 0.03
C HIS A 206 27.73 -19.14 -0.91
N SER A 207 28.15 -20.40 -0.98
CA SER A 207 29.14 -20.90 -1.93
C SER A 207 28.87 -20.15 -3.20
N GLU A 208 29.85 -19.30 -3.55
CA GLU A 208 29.84 -18.43 -4.71
C GLU A 208 29.02 -19.12 -5.80
N VAL A 209 27.78 -18.66 -5.98
CA VAL A 209 26.88 -19.30 -6.93
C VAL A 209 27.38 -18.84 -8.28
N SER A 210 28.40 -19.54 -8.76
CA SER A 210 28.86 -19.45 -10.14
C SER A 210 27.63 -19.64 -11.01
N LEU A 211 27.40 -18.69 -11.91
CA LEU A 211 26.40 -18.78 -12.97
C LEU A 211 26.77 -19.96 -13.86
N SER A 212 26.42 -21.15 -13.39
CA SER A 212 26.63 -22.42 -14.05
C SER A 212 25.26 -22.99 -14.40
N PRO A 213 25.13 -23.70 -15.52
CA PRO A 213 23.88 -24.36 -15.88
C PRO A 213 23.31 -25.23 -14.74
N ASN A 214 24.17 -25.74 -13.84
CA ASN A 214 23.78 -26.56 -12.70
C ASN A 214 22.80 -25.86 -11.74
N LEU A 215 22.81 -24.51 -11.68
CA LEU A 215 21.83 -23.75 -10.90
C LEU A 215 20.39 -23.96 -11.43
N GLU A 216 20.23 -24.20 -12.73
CA GLU A 216 18.93 -24.44 -13.37
C GLU A 216 18.49 -25.91 -13.29
N TRP A 217 19.44 -26.84 -13.15
CA TRP A 217 19.16 -28.28 -13.21
C TRP A 217 18.99 -28.96 -11.85
N ASN A 218 19.37 -28.31 -10.73
CA ASN A 218 19.28 -28.84 -9.36
C ASN A 218 19.62 -30.35 -9.28
N ARG A 219 20.69 -30.78 -9.97
CA ARG A 219 21.17 -32.17 -9.93
C ARG A 219 22.21 -32.35 -8.84
#